data_AF-A0A5C7HJT9-F1
#
_entry.id   AF-A0A5C7HJT9-F1
#
_cell.length_a   1.000
_cell.length_b   1.000
_cell.length_c   1.000
_cell.angle_alpha   90.00
_cell.angle_beta   90.00
_cell.angle_gamma   90.00
#
_symmetry.space_group_name_H-M   'P 1'
#
loop_
_entity.id
_entity.type
_entity.pdbx_description
1 polymer ?
#
loop_
_entity_poly.entity_id
_entity_poly.type
_entity_poly.pdbx_seq_one_letter_code
_entity_poly.pdbx_strand_id
1 'polypeptide(L)'
;MGRTEREKEQLTRVLNEHLNTIHETLQLLDQTPASSLEKVSWGEVIKMGDQVSKQATIVGMLWTGGTPEAKQIEENMKAYFNVLQGFILLSHGSTVDTGPTLSSGIHVSVKQVVDSSFKLMMESVSLYGSRNKAQQLSMPQIVGTVWEACSALKKVAPTNITAIGRTMTQVAFSIRDVLREMKELKPASCDPTSESSDDASMKADSEAQKDDEISMDDLGNDLSPEEMKIAHSAIEIVSESLQVLKELIRTISGAVKLENPDDKGKFVDSLERLLKLSKGIGLQIDELGACLYPPHEVYAIKEVLKKLSSINVELQKEVESFYDSPEALILACIGLKSLLKRMESELDCSNVSELEAKLQNVSVSN
;
A
#
# COMPACT_ATOMS: atom_id res chain seq x y z
N MET A 1 2.52 22.14 46.72
CA MET A 1 3.14 21.65 45.48
C MET A 1 4.60 21.28 45.76
N GLY A 2 5.00 20.05 45.47
CA GLY A 2 6.36 19.56 45.72
C GLY A 2 7.40 20.21 44.79
N ARG A 3 8.69 20.20 45.17
CA ARG A 3 9.78 20.70 44.29
C ARG A 3 9.80 19.95 42.95
N THR A 4 9.76 18.62 42.99
CA THR A 4 9.74 17.74 41.81
C THR A 4 8.53 17.95 40.92
N GLU A 5 7.38 18.29 41.52
CA GLU A 5 6.14 18.57 40.78
C GLU A 5 6.25 19.87 39.98
N ARG A 6 6.84 20.92 40.59
CA ARG A 6 7.14 22.18 39.89
C ARG A 6 8.15 21.99 38.76
N GLU A 7 9.20 21.20 39.02
CA GLU A 7 10.20 20.86 38.01
C GLU A 7 9.58 20.06 36.85
N LYS A 8 8.64 19.14 37.13
CA LYS A 8 7.91 18.39 36.11
C LYS A 8 6.99 19.27 35.26
N GLU A 9 6.25 20.18 35.87
CA GLU A 9 5.41 21.14 35.13
C GLU A 9 6.24 22.04 34.22
N GLN A 10 7.39 22.51 34.71
CA GLN A 10 8.33 23.30 33.92
C GLN A 10 8.85 22.51 32.71
N LEU A 11 9.27 21.26 32.91
CA LEU A 11 9.69 20.37 31.81
C LEU A 11 8.57 20.12 30.79
N THR A 12 7.34 19.96 31.27
CA THR A 12 6.16 19.77 30.41
C THR A 12 5.89 21.01 29.56
N ARG A 13 6.03 22.21 30.14
CA ARG A 13 5.87 23.47 29.40
C ARG A 13 6.92 23.60 28.29
N VAL A 14 8.20 23.39 28.63
CA VAL A 14 9.32 23.44 27.67
C VAL A 14 9.15 22.39 26.56
N LEU A 15 8.71 21.18 26.92
CA LEU A 15 8.41 20.13 25.95
C LEU A 15 7.34 20.59 24.95
N ASN A 16 6.22 21.15 25.43
CA ASN A 16 5.15 21.62 24.56
C ASN A 16 5.61 22.74 23.61
N GLU A 17 6.46 23.67 24.07
CA GLU A 17 7.06 24.72 23.23
C GLU A 17 7.88 24.10 22.07
N HIS A 18 8.70 23.08 22.37
CA HIS A 18 9.46 22.36 21.35
C HIS A 18 8.56 21.53 20.41
N LEU A 19 7.57 20.82 20.93
CA LEU A 19 6.63 20.02 20.13
C LEU A 19 5.86 20.88 19.12
N ASN A 20 5.45 22.09 19.53
CA ASN A 20 4.78 23.05 18.64
C ASN A 20 5.74 23.53 17.54
N THR A 21 6.97 23.91 17.90
CA THR A 21 8.00 24.35 16.94
C THR A 21 8.28 23.28 15.88
N ILE A 22 8.38 22.02 16.30
CA ILE A 22 8.61 20.89 15.39
C ILE A 22 7.38 20.63 14.53
N HIS A 23 6.16 20.70 15.07
CA HIS A 23 4.94 20.59 14.26
C HIS A 23 4.88 21.65 13.17
N GLU A 24 5.15 22.91 13.51
CA GLU A 24 5.21 24.02 12.53
C GLU A 24 6.30 23.77 11.48
N THR A 25 7.47 23.26 11.89
CA THR A 25 8.54 22.90 10.95
C THR A 25 8.14 21.72 10.07
N LEU A 26 7.41 20.74 10.61
CA LEU A 26 6.96 19.55 9.88
C LEU A 26 5.94 19.93 8.79
N GLN A 27 5.08 20.91 9.05
CA GLN A 27 4.15 21.45 8.05
C GLN A 27 4.85 22.06 6.83
N LEU A 28 6.15 22.38 6.92
CA LEU A 28 6.93 22.80 5.75
C LEU A 28 7.07 21.65 4.74
N LEU A 29 7.08 20.38 5.17
CA LEU A 29 7.15 19.26 4.24
C LEU A 29 5.94 19.23 3.30
N ASP A 30 4.76 19.55 3.83
CA ASP A 30 3.51 19.59 3.04
C ASP A 30 3.50 20.70 1.99
N GLN A 31 4.47 21.63 2.04
CA GLN A 31 4.61 22.72 1.09
C GLN A 31 5.56 22.33 -0.05
N THR A 32 5.29 22.81 -1.26
CA THR A 32 6.21 22.61 -2.38
C THR A 32 7.47 23.47 -2.15
N PRO A 33 8.67 22.87 -2.15
CA PRO A 33 9.90 23.64 -2.03
C PRO A 33 10.01 24.67 -3.16
N ALA A 34 10.50 25.86 -2.85
CA ALA A 34 10.81 26.84 -3.87
C ALA A 34 11.82 26.26 -4.87
N SER A 35 11.56 26.42 -6.17
CA SER A 35 12.43 25.91 -7.24
C SER A 35 13.83 26.53 -7.27
N SER A 36 14.06 27.59 -6.50
CA SER A 36 15.36 28.24 -6.32
C SER A 36 16.20 27.63 -5.19
N LEU A 37 15.65 26.69 -4.40
CA LEU A 37 16.38 26.02 -3.33
C LEU A 37 17.37 25.02 -3.91
N GLU A 38 18.57 24.98 -3.32
CA GLU A 38 19.53 23.94 -3.62
C GLU A 38 19.01 22.58 -3.13
N LYS A 39 19.02 21.59 -4.03
CA LYS A 39 18.58 20.24 -3.71
C LYS A 39 19.57 19.58 -2.75
N VAL A 40 19.08 19.22 -1.58
CA VAL A 40 19.85 18.47 -0.58
C VAL A 40 19.90 16.99 -0.96
N SER A 41 21.04 16.34 -0.78
CA SER A 41 21.14 14.91 -1.08
C SER A 41 20.44 14.07 0.00
N TRP A 42 19.75 12.99 -0.41
CA TRP A 42 19.13 12.07 0.56
C TRP A 42 20.17 11.44 1.51
N GLY A 43 21.42 11.32 1.07
CA GLY A 43 22.53 10.88 1.92
C GLY A 43 22.80 11.80 3.11
N GLU A 44 22.60 13.12 2.96
CA GLU A 44 22.71 14.08 4.07
C GLU A 44 21.54 13.94 5.05
N VAL A 45 20.33 13.67 4.54
CA VAL A 45 19.17 13.38 5.38
C VAL A 45 19.41 12.13 6.23
N ILE A 46 19.94 11.05 5.64
CA ILE A 46 20.31 9.82 6.38
C ILE A 46 21.37 10.13 7.45
N LYS A 47 22.42 10.88 7.12
CA LYS A 47 23.45 11.27 8.09
C LYS A 47 22.86 12.08 9.24
N MET A 48 21.91 12.97 8.97
CA MET A 48 21.23 13.73 10.02
C MET A 48 20.30 12.82 10.86
N GLY A 49 19.64 11.84 10.24
CA GLY A 49 18.91 10.78 10.95
C GLY A 49 19.82 9.98 11.90
N ASP A 50 21.06 9.68 11.50
CA ASP A 50 22.05 9.07 12.39
C ASP A 50 22.40 9.97 13.59
N GLN A 51 22.36 11.31 13.43
CA GLN A 51 22.54 12.25 14.55
C GLN A 51 21.32 12.25 15.48
N VAL A 52 20.10 12.19 14.95
CA VAL A 52 18.88 12.02 15.76
C VAL A 52 18.95 10.74 16.59
N SER A 53 19.38 9.64 15.95
CA SER A 53 19.60 8.35 16.62
C SER A 53 20.64 8.43 17.74
N LYS A 54 21.78 9.10 17.51
CA LYS A 54 22.79 9.35 18.55
C LYS A 54 22.26 10.18 19.71
N GLN A 55 21.48 11.22 19.43
CA GLN A 55 20.84 12.02 20.47
C GLN A 55 19.82 11.19 21.28
N ALA A 56 19.10 10.27 20.63
CA ALA A 56 18.19 9.36 21.32
C ALA A 56 18.94 8.44 22.30
N THR A 57 20.14 7.98 21.92
CA THR A 57 21.01 7.21 22.81
C THR A 57 21.42 8.02 24.04
N ILE A 58 21.79 9.30 23.88
CA ILE A 58 22.14 10.17 25.00
C ILE A 58 20.95 10.30 25.95
N VAL A 59 19.75 10.53 25.42
CA VAL A 59 18.50 10.58 26.21
C VAL A 59 18.30 9.27 26.98
N GLY A 60 18.44 8.12 26.33
CA GLY A 60 18.32 6.82 27.00
C GLY A 60 19.35 6.61 28.12
N MET A 61 20.60 7.02 27.88
CA MET A 61 21.68 6.90 28.87
C MET A 61 21.46 7.77 30.11
N LEU A 62 20.74 8.89 30.02
CA LEU A 62 20.38 9.68 31.21
C LEU A 62 19.56 8.88 32.22
N TRP A 63 18.81 7.88 31.76
CA TRP A 63 17.91 7.09 32.58
C TRP A 63 18.51 5.76 33.07
N THR A 64 19.73 5.39 32.67
CA THR A 64 20.38 4.14 33.09
C THR A 64 21.07 4.22 34.46
N GLY A 65 21.38 5.44 34.93
CA GLY A 65 22.10 5.69 36.19
C GLY A 65 21.25 6.12 37.39
N GLY A 66 19.93 6.21 37.23
CA GLY A 66 19.01 6.76 38.24
C GLY A 66 18.08 7.82 37.66
N THR A 67 17.40 8.59 38.52
CA THR A 67 16.56 9.71 38.07
C THR A 67 17.45 10.92 37.74
N PRO A 68 17.49 11.39 36.49
CA PRO A 68 18.31 12.53 36.10
C PRO A 68 17.78 13.84 36.70
N GLU A 69 18.65 14.86 36.76
CA GLU A 69 18.23 16.19 37.20
C GLU A 69 17.32 16.84 36.16
N ALA A 70 16.33 17.65 36.59
CA ALA A 70 15.44 18.35 35.66
C ALA A 70 16.21 19.17 34.62
N LYS A 71 17.28 19.85 35.06
CA LYS A 71 18.12 20.66 34.18
C LYS A 71 18.80 19.82 33.09
N GLN A 72 19.23 18.60 33.41
CA GLN A 72 19.83 17.69 32.42
C GLN A 72 18.79 17.24 31.40
N ILE A 73 17.55 16.97 31.81
CA ILE A 73 16.46 16.63 30.88
C ILE A 73 16.19 17.81 29.95
N GLU A 74 16.09 19.03 30.49
CA GLU A 74 15.82 20.25 29.71
C GLU A 74 16.92 20.53 28.68
N GLU A 75 18.20 20.46 29.08
CA GLU A 75 19.34 20.67 28.19
C GLU A 75 19.39 19.62 27.07
N ASN A 76 19.14 18.35 27.38
CA ASN A 76 19.10 17.28 26.38
C ASN A 76 17.88 17.39 25.46
N MET A 77 16.73 17.79 25.99
CA MET A 77 15.52 18.04 25.20
C MET A 77 15.80 19.12 24.15
N LYS A 78 16.40 20.24 24.54
CA LYS A 78 16.81 21.31 23.63
C LYS A 78 17.79 20.82 22.57
N ALA A 79 18.85 20.11 22.98
CA ALA A 79 19.84 19.58 22.04
C ALA A 79 19.22 18.62 21.02
N TYR A 80 18.34 17.74 21.48
CA TYR A 80 17.65 16.76 20.64
C TYR A 80 16.72 17.44 19.63
N PHE A 81 15.87 18.36 20.08
CA PHE A 81 14.92 19.03 19.18
C PHE A 81 15.62 19.93 18.15
N ASN A 82 16.76 20.53 18.48
CA ASN A 82 17.57 21.24 17.49
C ASN A 82 18.06 20.31 16.37
N VAL A 83 18.50 19.09 16.72
CA VAL A 83 18.93 18.08 15.73
C VAL A 83 17.73 17.57 14.92
N LEU A 84 16.59 17.34 15.56
CA LEU A 84 15.36 16.93 14.89
C LEU A 84 14.85 18.00 13.92
N GLN A 85 14.92 19.28 14.30
CA GLN A 85 14.54 20.39 13.42
C GLN A 85 15.47 20.44 12.20
N GLY A 86 16.78 20.32 12.40
CA GLY A 86 17.75 20.24 11.30
C GLY A 86 17.48 19.05 10.35
N PHE A 87 17.08 17.90 10.90
CA PHE A 87 16.66 16.74 10.12
C PHE A 87 15.44 17.04 9.23
N ILE A 88 14.40 17.68 9.77
CA ILE A 88 13.19 18.02 9.00
C ILE A 88 13.53 19.02 7.88
N LEU A 89 14.34 20.04 8.18
CA LEU A 89 14.75 21.04 7.18
C LEU A 89 15.56 20.44 6.03
N LEU A 90 16.51 19.54 6.33
CA LEU A 90 17.24 18.81 5.28
C LEU A 90 16.32 17.89 4.49
N SER A 91 15.35 17.26 5.16
CA SER A 91 14.36 16.41 4.50
C SER A 91 13.52 17.22 3.50
N HIS A 92 13.04 18.41 3.90
CA HIS A 92 12.34 19.33 3.01
C HIS A 92 13.21 19.71 1.81
N GLY A 93 14.48 20.08 2.04
CA GLY A 93 15.43 20.39 0.95
C GLY A 93 15.68 19.22 -0.01
N SER A 94 15.53 17.97 0.45
CA SER A 94 15.66 16.78 -0.41
C SER A 94 14.46 16.52 -1.30
N THR A 95 13.31 17.14 -1.02
CA THR A 95 12.09 17.02 -1.83
C THR A 95 12.08 17.94 -3.05
N VAL A 96 13.10 18.80 -3.22
CA VAL A 96 13.28 19.62 -4.42
C VAL A 96 13.38 18.72 -5.66
N ASP A 97 12.56 19.01 -6.68
CA ASP A 97 12.41 18.24 -7.92
C ASP A 97 12.04 16.76 -7.72
N THR A 98 11.43 16.40 -6.59
CA THR A 98 10.90 15.05 -6.37
C THR A 98 9.47 14.95 -6.85
N GLY A 99 9.14 13.84 -7.52
CA GLY A 99 7.77 13.52 -7.91
C GLY A 99 6.91 13.18 -6.70
N PRO A 100 5.57 13.28 -6.83
CA PRO A 100 4.64 13.00 -5.74
C PRO A 100 4.87 11.67 -5.02
N THR A 101 5.21 10.61 -5.76
CA THR A 101 5.40 9.27 -5.18
C THR A 101 6.63 9.19 -4.28
N LEU A 102 7.77 9.74 -4.72
CA LEU A 102 8.97 9.79 -3.89
C LEU A 102 8.77 10.73 -2.70
N SER A 103 8.21 11.92 -2.95
CA SER A 103 7.93 12.90 -1.89
C SER A 103 7.06 12.31 -0.79
N SER A 104 5.99 11.58 -1.15
CA SER A 104 5.13 10.88 -0.18
C SER A 104 5.91 9.85 0.66
N GLY A 105 6.79 9.05 0.03
CA GLY A 105 7.64 8.09 0.75
C GLY A 105 8.62 8.75 1.74
N ILE A 106 9.17 9.91 1.36
CA ILE A 106 10.00 10.75 2.24
C ILE A 106 9.17 11.24 3.43
N HIS A 107 7.99 11.82 3.18
CA HIS A 107 7.10 12.33 4.21
C HIS A 107 6.75 11.29 5.26
N VAL A 108 6.33 10.09 4.83
CA VAL A 108 5.98 8.99 5.74
C VAL A 108 7.17 8.63 6.64
N SER A 109 8.37 8.56 6.06
CA SER A 109 9.58 8.17 6.80
C SER A 109 10.04 9.26 7.78
N VAL A 110 9.97 10.53 7.37
CA VAL A 110 10.30 11.67 8.23
C VAL A 110 9.31 11.77 9.38
N LYS A 111 8.02 11.62 9.10
CA LYS A 111 6.97 11.59 10.12
C LYS A 111 7.19 10.47 11.13
N GLN A 112 7.57 9.27 10.67
CA GLN A 112 7.86 8.15 11.58
C GLN A 112 9.02 8.47 12.55
N VAL A 113 10.07 9.15 12.08
CA VAL A 113 11.16 9.62 12.95
C VAL A 113 10.64 10.63 13.96
N VAL A 114 9.87 11.64 13.52
CA VAL A 114 9.31 12.68 14.39
C VAL A 114 8.36 12.11 15.44
N ASP A 115 7.45 11.21 15.05
CA ASP A 115 6.49 10.57 15.97
C ASP A 115 7.22 9.74 17.04
N SER A 116 8.25 8.99 16.64
CA SER A 116 9.09 8.21 17.56
C SER A 116 9.89 9.11 18.51
N SER A 117 10.42 10.23 17.98
CA SER A 117 11.11 11.26 18.76
C SER A 117 10.21 11.94 19.79
N PHE A 118 8.97 12.26 19.41
CA PHE A 118 7.99 12.82 20.33
C PHE A 118 7.65 11.85 21.44
N LYS A 119 7.42 10.57 21.09
CA LYS A 119 7.17 9.52 22.07
C LYS A 119 8.31 9.39 23.08
N LEU A 120 9.57 9.45 22.63
CA LEU A 120 10.75 9.44 23.49
C LEU A 120 10.76 10.60 24.49
N MET A 121 10.50 11.82 24.03
CA MET A 121 10.54 13.00 24.89
C MET A 121 9.36 13.09 25.84
N MET A 122 8.16 12.73 25.38
CA MET A 122 6.98 12.63 26.23
C MET A 122 7.20 11.62 27.36
N GLU A 123 7.77 10.44 27.06
CA GLU A 123 8.03 9.46 28.11
C GLU A 123 9.17 9.89 29.04
N SER A 124 10.22 10.53 28.53
CA SER A 124 11.29 11.09 29.37
C SER A 124 10.72 12.08 30.42
N VAL A 125 9.84 13.00 30.01
CA VAL A 125 9.19 13.93 30.95
C VAL A 125 8.16 13.23 31.84
N SER A 126 7.43 12.24 31.33
CA SER A 126 6.43 11.49 32.12
C SER A 126 7.08 10.71 33.27
N LEU A 127 8.26 10.14 33.03
CA LEU A 127 9.07 9.40 33.99
C LEU A 127 9.65 10.29 35.09
N TYR A 128 9.82 11.59 34.84
CA TYR A 128 10.33 12.51 35.83
C TYR A 128 9.38 12.59 37.03
N GLY A 129 9.93 12.33 38.22
CA GLY A 129 9.18 12.24 39.48
C GLY A 129 8.31 10.98 39.63
N SER A 130 8.30 10.04 38.66
CA SER A 130 7.61 8.76 38.78
C SER A 130 8.38 7.80 39.67
N ARG A 131 7.68 7.08 40.56
CA ARG A 131 8.27 6.02 41.41
C ARG A 131 8.28 4.64 40.72
N ASN A 132 7.77 4.55 39.50
CA ASN A 132 7.58 3.27 38.84
C ASN A 132 8.85 2.80 38.11
N LYS A 133 9.59 1.88 38.73
CA LYS A 133 10.81 1.29 38.16
C LYS A 133 10.56 0.49 36.88
N ALA A 134 9.37 -0.09 36.70
CA ALA A 134 9.01 -0.80 35.46
C ALA A 134 8.89 0.17 34.27
N GLN A 135 8.49 1.41 34.54
CA GLN A 135 8.37 2.46 33.52
C GLN A 135 9.76 2.98 33.12
N GLN A 136 10.74 3.02 34.03
CA GLN A 136 12.13 3.38 33.68
C GLN A 136 12.80 2.34 32.75
N LEU A 137 12.35 1.08 32.76
CA LEU A 137 12.84 0.03 31.87
C LEU A 137 12.27 0.14 30.44
N SER A 138 11.29 1.02 30.18
CA SER A 138 10.76 1.26 28.83
C SER A 138 11.66 2.15 27.98
N MET A 139 12.55 2.94 28.60
CA MET A 139 13.41 3.90 27.89
C MET A 139 14.29 3.24 26.82
N PRO A 140 14.99 2.11 27.08
CA PRO A 140 15.72 1.41 26.02
C PRO A 140 14.84 0.98 24.85
N GLN A 141 13.61 0.52 25.11
CA GLN A 141 12.68 0.11 24.05
C GLN A 141 12.24 1.31 23.20
N ILE A 142 11.93 2.44 23.83
CA ILE A 142 11.51 3.65 23.12
C ILE A 142 12.67 4.25 22.31
N VAL A 143 13.89 4.25 22.85
CA VAL A 143 15.10 4.59 22.07
C VAL A 143 15.25 3.67 20.87
N GLY A 144 15.01 2.36 21.05
CA GLY A 144 14.98 1.38 19.97
C GLY A 144 14.00 1.74 18.85
N THR A 145 12.80 2.24 19.17
CA THR A 145 11.84 2.68 18.14
C THR A 145 12.35 3.87 17.31
N VAL A 146 13.10 4.80 17.92
CA VAL A 146 13.75 5.90 17.20
C VAL A 146 14.86 5.37 16.29
N TRP A 147 15.67 4.41 16.77
CA TRP A 147 16.72 3.79 15.95
C TRP A 147 16.15 3.07 14.73
N GLU A 148 15.06 2.34 14.91
CA GLU A 148 14.37 1.65 13.82
C GLU A 148 13.82 2.64 12.79
N ALA A 149 13.20 3.74 13.24
CA ALA A 149 12.71 4.80 12.37
C ALA A 149 13.85 5.47 11.58
N CYS A 150 14.97 5.82 12.25
CA CYS A 150 16.14 6.39 11.58
C CYS A 150 16.80 5.39 10.61
N SER A 151 16.83 4.10 10.95
CA SER A 151 17.36 3.05 10.08
C SER A 151 16.48 2.85 8.84
N ALA A 152 15.16 2.99 8.99
CA ALA A 152 14.20 2.89 7.90
C ALA A 152 14.41 3.96 6.80
N LEU A 153 15.03 5.10 7.12
CA LEU A 153 15.40 6.13 6.12
C LEU A 153 16.27 5.56 4.99
N LYS A 154 17.11 4.56 5.28
CA LYS A 154 17.96 3.88 4.29
C LYS A 154 17.15 3.04 3.30
N LYS A 155 15.90 2.70 3.63
CA LYS A 155 15.00 1.94 2.77
C LYS A 155 14.20 2.83 1.82
N VAL A 156 14.16 4.15 2.05
CA VAL A 156 13.48 5.10 1.15
C VAL A 156 14.11 5.01 -0.25
N ALA A 157 13.28 5.13 -1.28
CA ALA A 157 13.75 5.07 -2.65
C ALA A 157 14.69 6.25 -2.94
N PRO A 158 15.84 6.02 -3.61
CA PRO A 158 16.79 7.10 -3.88
C PRO A 158 16.36 8.01 -5.04
N THR A 159 15.46 7.55 -5.91
CA THR A 159 15.02 8.25 -7.12
C THR A 159 13.52 8.06 -7.37
N ASN A 160 12.93 8.97 -8.15
CA ASN A 160 11.53 8.89 -8.58
C ASN A 160 11.23 7.56 -9.28
N ILE A 161 12.12 7.14 -10.18
CA ILE A 161 11.98 5.89 -10.94
C ILE A 161 11.93 4.68 -10.00
N THR A 162 12.81 4.65 -8.99
CA THR A 162 12.82 3.57 -8.00
C THR A 162 11.56 3.58 -7.14
N ALA A 163 11.08 4.76 -6.73
CA ALA A 163 9.88 4.89 -5.92
C ALA A 163 8.63 4.42 -6.68
N ILE A 164 8.50 4.85 -7.93
CA ILE A 164 7.42 4.47 -8.84
C ILE A 164 7.48 2.98 -9.14
N GLY A 165 8.64 2.45 -9.54
CA GLY A 165 8.81 1.03 -9.83
C GLY A 165 8.48 0.12 -8.65
N ARG A 166 8.85 0.51 -7.41
CA ARG A 166 8.46 -0.22 -6.18
C ARG A 166 6.95 -0.22 -5.99
N THR A 167 6.30 0.91 -6.20
CA THR A 167 4.83 1.02 -6.06
C THR A 167 4.11 0.22 -7.14
N MET A 168 4.57 0.25 -8.40
CA MET A 168 4.01 -0.60 -9.47
C MET A 168 4.20 -2.10 -9.18
N THR A 169 5.33 -2.46 -8.59
CA THR A 169 5.59 -3.85 -8.16
C THR A 169 4.58 -4.28 -7.09
N GLN A 170 4.21 -3.40 -6.16
CA GLN A 170 3.15 -3.68 -5.17
C GLN A 170 1.79 -3.90 -5.85
N VAL A 171 1.43 -3.08 -6.84
CA VAL A 171 0.21 -3.29 -7.63
C VAL A 171 0.23 -4.66 -8.33
N ALA A 172 1.36 -5.03 -8.92
CA ALA A 172 1.52 -6.33 -9.57
C ALA A 172 1.45 -7.52 -8.58
N PHE A 173 1.84 -7.32 -7.31
CA PHE A 173 1.63 -8.32 -6.27
C PHE A 173 0.15 -8.45 -5.91
N SER A 174 -0.56 -7.34 -5.73
CA SER A 174 -2.02 -7.34 -5.47
C SER A 174 -2.78 -8.12 -6.54
N ILE A 175 -2.52 -7.83 -7.82
CA ILE A 175 -3.15 -8.53 -8.96
C ILE A 175 -2.80 -10.03 -8.96
N ARG A 176 -1.58 -10.39 -8.56
CA ARG A 176 -1.17 -11.80 -8.47
C ARG A 176 -1.94 -12.53 -7.37
N ASP A 177 -2.20 -11.87 -6.24
CA ASP A 177 -2.98 -12.44 -5.15
C ASP A 177 -4.44 -12.63 -5.57
N VAL A 178 -5.06 -11.65 -6.23
CA VAL A 178 -6.41 -11.81 -6.82
C VAL A 178 -6.44 -12.94 -7.85
N LEU A 179 -5.42 -13.05 -8.71
CA LEU A 179 -5.32 -14.14 -9.67
C LEU A 179 -5.22 -15.51 -9.00
N ARG A 180 -4.57 -15.60 -7.83
CA ARG A 180 -4.51 -16.84 -7.06
C ARG A 180 -5.90 -17.18 -6.54
N GLU A 181 -6.58 -16.23 -5.90
CA GLU A 181 -7.93 -16.41 -5.35
C GLU A 181 -8.93 -16.82 -6.44
N MET A 182 -8.90 -16.16 -7.60
CA MET A 182 -9.78 -16.50 -8.73
C MET A 182 -9.54 -17.91 -9.30
N LYS A 183 -8.33 -18.47 -9.16
CA LYS A 183 -8.03 -19.84 -9.58
C LYS A 183 -8.57 -20.90 -8.63
N GLU A 184 -9.02 -20.51 -7.45
CA GLU A 184 -9.62 -21.39 -6.44
C GLU A 184 -11.14 -21.56 -6.65
N LEU A 185 -11.76 -20.76 -7.54
CA LEU A 185 -13.17 -20.87 -7.91
C LEU A 185 -13.51 -22.26 -8.46
N LYS A 186 -14.59 -22.86 -7.95
CA LYS A 186 -15.07 -24.19 -8.34
C LYS A 186 -16.43 -24.12 -9.05
N PRO A 187 -16.71 -25.06 -9.97
CA PRO A 187 -18.05 -25.21 -10.53
C PRO A 187 -19.00 -25.76 -9.46
N ALA A 188 -20.29 -25.42 -9.60
CA ALA A 188 -21.35 -26.03 -8.81
C ALA A 188 -21.22 -27.56 -8.89
N SER A 189 -21.14 -28.22 -7.72
CA SER A 189 -21.05 -29.67 -7.69
C SER A 189 -22.37 -30.27 -8.21
N CYS A 190 -22.34 -30.88 -9.39
CA CYS A 190 -23.40 -31.76 -9.83
C CYS A 190 -23.15 -33.15 -9.22
N ASP A 191 -23.41 -33.33 -7.93
CA ASP A 191 -23.50 -34.67 -7.35
C ASP A 191 -24.73 -34.85 -6.48
N PRO A 192 -25.87 -35.29 -7.05
CA PRO A 192 -26.94 -35.88 -6.29
C PRO A 192 -26.82 -37.41 -6.31
N THR A 193 -25.63 -38.02 -6.18
CA THR A 193 -25.51 -39.49 -6.04
C THR A 193 -24.13 -39.93 -5.52
N SER A 194 -23.91 -39.90 -4.20
CA SER A 194 -23.16 -40.98 -3.52
C SER A 194 -23.38 -41.06 -2.00
N GLU A 195 -24.61 -40.80 -1.52
CA GLU A 195 -25.08 -41.44 -0.29
C GLU A 195 -26.09 -42.53 -0.64
N SER A 196 -25.60 -43.60 -1.24
CA SER A 196 -26.26 -44.91 -1.12
C SER A 196 -25.23 -46.02 -1.23
N SER A 197 -24.63 -46.35 -0.09
CA SER A 197 -24.32 -47.75 0.21
C SER A 197 -24.81 -48.04 1.62
N ASP A 198 -26.13 -48.12 1.75
CA ASP A 198 -26.73 -48.98 2.75
C ASP A 198 -26.34 -50.42 2.41
N ASP A 199 -25.44 -51.01 3.19
CA ASP A 199 -25.64 -52.38 3.64
C ASP A 199 -25.50 -52.46 5.16
N ALA A 200 -26.44 -53.18 5.75
CA ALA A 200 -26.92 -53.06 7.11
C ALA A 200 -25.91 -53.45 8.21
N SER A 201 -25.91 -52.70 9.31
CA SER A 201 -25.73 -53.27 10.65
C SER A 201 -26.26 -52.33 11.73
N MET A 202 -27.42 -52.70 12.30
CA MET A 202 -28.11 -51.99 13.37
C MET A 202 -27.25 -51.77 14.63
N LYS A 203 -27.34 -50.59 15.26
CA LYS A 203 -27.84 -50.41 16.64
C LYS A 203 -27.85 -48.94 17.11
N ALA A 204 -29.09 -48.46 17.34
CA ALA A 204 -29.64 -47.68 18.45
C ALA A 204 -28.86 -46.50 19.09
N ASP A 205 -29.60 -45.37 19.11
CA ASP A 205 -29.72 -44.31 20.11
C ASP A 205 -28.49 -43.52 20.54
N SER A 206 -28.46 -42.24 20.15
CA SER A 206 -28.25 -41.09 21.05
C SER A 206 -28.64 -39.80 20.31
N GLU A 207 -29.61 -39.09 20.87
CA GLU A 207 -29.99 -37.72 20.49
C GLU A 207 -28.76 -36.79 20.48
N ALA A 208 -28.53 -36.08 19.38
CA ALA A 208 -27.64 -34.92 19.35
C ALA A 208 -28.15 -33.91 18.33
N GLN A 209 -28.06 -32.65 18.74
CA GLN A 209 -28.67 -31.45 18.17
C GLN A 209 -28.30 -31.25 16.69
N LYS A 210 -29.32 -30.95 15.87
CA LYS A 210 -29.15 -30.30 14.58
C LYS A 210 -28.84 -28.83 14.84
N ASP A 211 -27.56 -28.50 14.97
CA ASP A 211 -27.08 -27.17 14.63
C ASP A 211 -26.72 -27.22 13.13
N ASP A 212 -27.58 -26.63 12.30
CA ASP A 212 -27.25 -26.27 10.92
C ASP A 212 -26.20 -25.14 10.98
N GLU A 213 -24.96 -25.49 11.31
CA GLU A 213 -23.81 -24.63 11.11
C GLU A 213 -23.49 -24.68 9.60
N ILE A 214 -24.18 -23.83 8.83
CA ILE A 214 -23.84 -23.55 7.44
C ILE A 214 -22.38 -23.09 7.46
N SER A 215 -21.47 -23.97 7.05
CA SER A 215 -20.06 -23.63 7.02
C SER A 215 -19.88 -22.49 6.03
N MET A 216 -19.43 -21.34 6.52
CA MET A 216 -19.12 -20.15 5.71
C MET A 216 -17.95 -20.39 4.72
N ASP A 217 -17.41 -21.61 4.69
CA ASP A 217 -16.33 -22.07 3.80
C ASP A 217 -16.82 -22.39 2.38
N ASP A 218 -18.14 -22.39 2.14
CA ASP A 218 -18.73 -22.74 0.84
C ASP A 218 -19.36 -21.56 0.07
N LEU A 219 -19.16 -20.33 0.55
CA LEU A 219 -19.68 -19.14 -0.12
C LEU A 219 -18.83 -18.78 -1.34
N GLY A 220 -19.12 -19.40 -2.49
CA GLY A 220 -18.46 -19.11 -3.77
C GLY A 220 -18.22 -20.29 -4.71
N ASN A 221 -18.62 -21.51 -4.33
CA ASN A 221 -18.36 -22.73 -5.12
C ASN A 221 -19.52 -23.19 -6.04
N ASP A 222 -20.53 -22.35 -6.24
CA ASP A 222 -21.75 -22.71 -6.98
C ASP A 222 -21.84 -22.04 -8.36
N LEU A 223 -20.73 -21.99 -9.10
CA LEU A 223 -20.74 -21.41 -10.45
C LEU A 223 -21.48 -22.32 -11.43
N SER A 224 -22.48 -21.77 -12.13
CA SER A 224 -23.08 -22.43 -13.29
C SER A 224 -22.05 -22.64 -14.41
N PRO A 225 -22.27 -23.57 -15.37
CA PRO A 225 -21.37 -23.76 -16.50
C PRO A 225 -21.09 -22.47 -17.28
N GLU A 226 -22.11 -21.61 -17.42
CA GLU A 226 -22.02 -20.30 -18.07
C GLU A 226 -21.18 -19.32 -17.24
N GLU A 227 -21.40 -19.25 -15.93
CA GLU A 227 -20.60 -18.42 -15.01
C GLU A 227 -19.15 -18.90 -14.94
N MET A 228 -18.93 -20.21 -14.96
CA MET A 228 -17.59 -20.79 -14.98
C MET A 228 -16.85 -20.42 -16.26
N LYS A 229 -17.53 -20.35 -17.41
CA LYS A 229 -16.91 -19.86 -18.66
C LYS A 229 -16.49 -18.40 -18.53
N ILE A 230 -17.33 -17.56 -17.93
CA ILE A 230 -17.02 -16.14 -17.67
C ILE A 230 -15.82 -16.02 -16.72
N ALA A 231 -15.76 -16.83 -15.66
CA ALA A 231 -14.65 -16.86 -14.71
C ALA A 231 -13.32 -17.23 -15.39
N HIS A 232 -13.29 -18.24 -16.26
CA HIS A 232 -12.09 -18.59 -17.03
C HIS A 232 -11.61 -17.44 -17.93
N SER A 233 -12.53 -16.79 -18.67
CA SER A 233 -12.21 -15.63 -19.50
C SER A 233 -11.64 -14.48 -18.66
N ALA A 234 -12.18 -14.25 -17.47
CA ALA A 234 -11.66 -13.24 -16.55
C ALA A 234 -10.28 -13.59 -15.99
N ILE A 235 -10.02 -14.85 -15.63
CA ILE A 235 -8.70 -15.33 -15.19
C ILE A 235 -7.63 -15.06 -16.26
N GLU A 236 -7.94 -15.29 -17.54
CA GLU A 236 -7.03 -14.97 -18.64
C GLU A 236 -6.74 -13.47 -18.73
N ILE A 237 -7.77 -12.61 -18.62
CA ILE A 237 -7.61 -11.15 -18.62
C ILE A 237 -6.75 -10.68 -17.44
N VAL A 238 -6.94 -11.24 -16.25
CA VAL A 238 -6.16 -10.90 -15.06
C VAL A 238 -4.69 -11.33 -15.23
N SER A 239 -4.46 -12.52 -15.77
CA SER A 239 -3.12 -13.02 -16.09
C SER A 239 -2.41 -12.13 -17.12
N GLU A 240 -3.10 -11.71 -18.18
CA GLU A 240 -2.53 -10.85 -19.21
C GLU A 240 -2.30 -9.42 -18.69
N SER A 241 -3.19 -8.90 -17.84
CA SER A 241 -3.01 -7.60 -17.17
C SER A 241 -1.77 -7.60 -16.27
N LEU A 242 -1.53 -8.70 -15.55
CA LEU A 242 -0.30 -8.89 -14.78
C LEU A 242 0.94 -8.90 -15.69
N GLN A 243 0.85 -9.48 -16.88
CA GLN A 243 1.95 -9.50 -17.84
C GLN A 243 2.24 -8.10 -18.40
N VAL A 244 1.22 -7.30 -18.73
CA VAL A 244 1.36 -5.88 -19.12
C VAL A 244 2.11 -5.10 -18.05
N LEU A 245 1.74 -5.25 -16.77
CA LEU A 245 2.43 -4.56 -15.67
C LEU A 245 3.88 -5.01 -15.50
N LYS A 246 4.18 -6.30 -15.67
CA LYS A 246 5.57 -6.80 -15.61
C LYS A 246 6.44 -6.19 -16.70
N GLU A 247 5.94 -6.16 -17.94
CA GLU A 247 6.68 -5.55 -19.05
C GLU A 247 6.80 -4.04 -18.90
N LEU A 248 5.79 -3.37 -18.33
CA LEU A 248 5.85 -1.94 -18.01
C LEU A 248 6.94 -1.64 -16.97
N ILE A 249 6.98 -2.40 -15.86
CA ILE A 249 8.04 -2.28 -14.84
C ILE A 249 9.42 -2.50 -15.47
N ARG A 250 9.55 -3.51 -16.34
CA ARG A 250 10.80 -3.80 -17.06
C ARG A 250 11.22 -2.63 -17.96
N THR A 251 10.26 -2.05 -18.67
CA THR A 251 10.47 -0.91 -19.59
C THR A 251 10.92 0.33 -18.83
N ILE A 252 10.22 0.70 -17.76
CA ILE A 252 10.58 1.84 -16.91
C ILE A 252 11.95 1.64 -16.25
N SER A 253 12.24 0.43 -15.77
CA SER A 253 13.54 0.10 -15.19
C SER A 253 14.68 0.24 -16.21
N GLY A 254 14.41 -0.06 -17.49
CA GLY A 254 15.35 0.19 -18.60
C GLY A 254 15.48 1.67 -18.98
N ALA A 255 14.40 2.44 -18.81
CA ALA A 255 14.31 3.86 -19.14
C ALA A 255 15.09 4.78 -18.17
N VAL A 256 15.66 4.24 -17.08
CA VAL A 256 16.54 4.98 -16.14
C VAL A 256 17.67 5.72 -16.86
N LYS A 257 18.14 5.20 -18.00
CA LYS A 257 19.23 5.79 -18.79
C LYS A 257 18.80 7.02 -19.61
N LEU A 258 17.49 7.28 -19.71
CA LEU A 258 16.90 8.35 -20.50
C LEU A 258 16.55 9.59 -19.65
N GLU A 259 16.80 9.55 -18.33
CA GLU A 259 16.57 10.70 -17.45
C GLU A 259 17.51 11.85 -17.88
N ASN A 260 16.94 12.85 -18.57
CA ASN A 260 17.66 14.03 -19.01
C ASN A 260 17.56 15.12 -17.94
N PRO A 261 18.68 15.63 -17.40
CA PRO A 261 18.67 16.70 -16.40
C PRO A 261 18.00 18.00 -16.88
N ASP A 262 17.87 18.22 -18.19
CA ASP A 262 17.21 19.41 -18.75
C ASP A 262 15.67 19.27 -18.88
N ASP A 263 15.10 18.08 -18.62
CA ASP A 263 13.70 17.76 -18.96
C ASP A 263 12.64 18.31 -17.97
N LYS A 264 12.95 19.34 -17.17
CA LYS A 264 12.01 20.09 -16.31
C LYS A 264 10.91 19.25 -15.61
N GLY A 265 11.19 18.01 -15.24
CA GLY A 265 10.22 17.09 -14.62
C GLY A 265 9.22 16.37 -15.55
N LYS A 266 9.21 16.59 -16.88
CA LYS A 266 8.21 15.97 -17.78
C LYS A 266 8.29 14.45 -17.80
N PHE A 267 9.49 13.89 -17.82
CA PHE A 267 9.70 12.45 -17.70
C PHE A 267 9.14 11.89 -16.38
N VAL A 268 9.34 12.60 -15.26
CA VAL A 268 8.78 12.21 -13.97
C VAL A 268 7.25 12.27 -14.00
N ASP A 269 6.66 13.31 -14.60
CA ASP A 269 5.20 13.42 -14.77
C ASP A 269 4.63 12.25 -15.59
N SER A 270 5.33 11.84 -16.66
CA SER A 270 4.97 10.65 -17.45
C SER A 270 4.99 9.38 -16.63
N LEU A 271 6.04 9.17 -15.82
CA LEU A 271 6.12 8.00 -14.93
C LEU A 271 5.02 8.01 -13.86
N GLU A 272 4.67 9.17 -13.30
CA GLU A 272 3.58 9.31 -12.34
C GLU A 272 2.21 9.03 -12.98
N ARG A 273 2.02 9.46 -14.25
CA ARG A 273 0.83 9.07 -15.04
C ARG A 273 0.75 7.56 -15.26
N LEU A 274 1.86 6.91 -15.62
CA LEU A 274 1.91 5.45 -15.76
C LEU A 274 1.63 4.71 -14.45
N LEU A 275 2.13 5.23 -13.33
CA LEU A 275 1.82 4.68 -12.01
C LEU A 275 0.31 4.80 -11.71
N LYS A 276 -0.29 5.95 -12.00
CA LYS A 276 -1.73 6.17 -11.82
C LYS A 276 -2.54 5.18 -12.66
N LEU A 277 -2.18 4.97 -13.92
CA LEU A 277 -2.82 3.99 -14.80
C LEU A 277 -2.65 2.57 -14.25
N SER A 278 -1.46 2.22 -13.77
CA SER A 278 -1.19 0.91 -13.16
C SER A 278 -2.04 0.67 -11.92
N LYS A 279 -2.15 1.65 -11.01
CA LYS A 279 -3.08 1.58 -9.87
C LYS A 279 -4.54 1.43 -10.32
N GLY A 280 -4.90 2.10 -11.43
CA GLY A 280 -6.21 1.94 -12.07
C GLY A 280 -6.46 0.51 -12.53
N ILE A 281 -5.48 -0.15 -13.16
CA ILE A 281 -5.56 -1.58 -13.52
C ILE A 281 -5.80 -2.41 -12.27
N GLY A 282 -4.98 -2.23 -11.21
CA GLY A 282 -5.15 -2.95 -9.95
C GLY A 282 -6.57 -2.86 -9.40
N LEU A 283 -7.11 -1.64 -9.32
CA LEU A 283 -8.47 -1.42 -8.82
C LEU A 283 -9.54 -2.09 -9.69
N GLN A 284 -9.39 -2.07 -11.02
CA GLN A 284 -10.33 -2.77 -11.89
C GLN A 284 -10.22 -4.30 -11.78
N ILE A 285 -9.03 -4.83 -11.51
CA ILE A 285 -8.82 -6.26 -11.31
C ILE A 285 -9.42 -6.73 -9.98
N ASP A 286 -9.26 -5.96 -8.91
CA ASP A 286 -9.90 -6.24 -7.62
C ASP A 286 -11.43 -6.27 -7.78
N GLU A 287 -12.00 -5.28 -8.49
CA GLU A 287 -13.42 -5.23 -8.81
C GLU A 287 -13.87 -6.42 -9.68
N LEU A 288 -13.08 -6.78 -10.69
CA LEU A 288 -13.35 -7.95 -11.53
C LEU A 288 -13.40 -9.23 -10.69
N GLY A 289 -12.44 -9.41 -9.79
CA GLY A 289 -12.41 -10.55 -8.88
C GLY A 289 -13.66 -10.62 -8.00
N ALA A 290 -14.13 -9.48 -7.47
CA ALA A 290 -15.34 -9.41 -6.67
C ALA A 290 -16.61 -9.73 -7.48
N CYS A 291 -16.70 -9.29 -8.75
CA CYS A 291 -17.85 -9.53 -9.62
C CYS A 291 -18.05 -11.01 -10.02
N LEU A 292 -17.05 -11.86 -9.77
CA LEU A 292 -17.05 -13.28 -10.11
C LEU A 292 -17.48 -14.19 -8.96
N TYR A 293 -17.89 -13.61 -7.82
CA TYR A 293 -18.60 -14.36 -6.80
C TYR A 293 -20.09 -14.42 -7.16
N PRO A 294 -20.74 -15.59 -7.08
CA PRO A 294 -22.17 -15.71 -7.40
C PRO A 294 -23.08 -14.83 -6.52
N PRO A 295 -24.18 -14.30 -7.08
CA PRO A 295 -24.53 -14.29 -8.51
C PRO A 295 -23.69 -13.25 -9.29
N HIS A 296 -23.21 -13.63 -10.48
CA HIS A 296 -22.38 -12.72 -11.29
C HIS A 296 -23.10 -11.44 -11.72
N GLU A 297 -22.50 -10.28 -11.42
CA GLU A 297 -23.02 -8.99 -11.86
C GLU A 297 -22.53 -8.64 -13.28
N VAL A 298 -23.18 -9.20 -14.31
CA VAL A 298 -22.77 -9.05 -15.73
C VAL A 298 -22.58 -7.59 -16.17
N TYR A 299 -23.42 -6.67 -15.68
CA TYR A 299 -23.27 -5.23 -15.96
C TYR A 299 -22.01 -4.64 -15.33
N ALA A 300 -21.69 -5.02 -14.08
CA ALA A 300 -20.49 -4.57 -13.40
C ALA A 300 -19.24 -5.12 -14.10
N ILE A 301 -19.24 -6.40 -14.49
CA ILE A 301 -18.17 -7.02 -15.29
C ILE A 301 -17.94 -6.21 -16.57
N LYS A 302 -18.98 -5.89 -17.34
CA LYS A 302 -18.86 -5.09 -18.58
C LYS A 302 -18.24 -3.71 -18.33
N GLU A 303 -18.66 -3.03 -17.28
CA GLU A 303 -18.09 -1.71 -16.94
C GLU A 303 -16.61 -1.80 -16.56
N VAL A 304 -16.21 -2.85 -15.84
CA VAL A 304 -14.82 -3.13 -15.51
C VAL A 304 -13.99 -3.39 -16.77
N LEU A 305 -14.49 -4.21 -17.71
CA LEU A 305 -13.80 -4.48 -18.98
C LEU A 305 -13.57 -3.22 -19.82
N LYS A 306 -14.56 -2.33 -19.90
CA LYS A 306 -14.44 -1.05 -20.61
C LYS A 306 -13.37 -0.15 -19.99
N LYS A 307 -13.36 -0.05 -18.66
CA LYS A 307 -12.36 0.75 -17.92
C LYS A 307 -10.96 0.17 -18.12
N LEU A 308 -10.78 -1.15 -18.02
CA LEU A 308 -9.50 -1.82 -18.32
C LEU A 308 -9.04 -1.54 -19.75
N SER A 309 -9.94 -1.60 -20.73
CA SER A 309 -9.64 -1.30 -22.13
C SER A 309 -9.17 0.15 -22.33
N SER A 310 -9.84 1.12 -21.70
CA SER A 310 -9.43 2.53 -21.75
C SER A 310 -8.05 2.74 -21.14
N ILE A 311 -7.82 2.19 -19.94
CA ILE A 311 -6.55 2.30 -19.22
C ILE A 311 -5.42 1.67 -20.04
N ASN A 312 -5.64 0.51 -20.65
CA ASN A 312 -4.64 -0.17 -21.48
C ASN A 312 -4.23 0.66 -22.70
N VAL A 313 -5.19 1.34 -23.35
CA VAL A 313 -4.91 2.25 -24.49
C VAL A 313 -4.13 3.48 -24.03
N GLU A 314 -4.50 4.08 -22.91
CA GLU A 314 -3.78 5.24 -22.35
C GLU A 314 -2.36 4.88 -21.90
N LEU A 315 -2.19 3.71 -21.29
CA LEU A 315 -0.90 3.19 -20.85
C LEU A 315 0.05 3.00 -22.03
N GLN A 316 -0.43 2.38 -23.11
CA GLN A 316 0.37 2.22 -24.32
C GLN A 316 0.82 3.58 -24.89
N LYS A 317 -0.11 4.53 -25.02
CA LYS A 317 0.19 5.88 -25.55
C LYS A 317 1.21 6.64 -24.71
N GLU A 318 1.10 6.54 -23.39
CA GLU A 318 2.01 7.24 -22.48
C GLU A 318 3.43 6.65 -22.55
N VAL A 319 3.60 5.33 -22.69
CA VAL A 319 4.94 4.75 -22.88
C VAL A 319 5.54 5.14 -24.24
N GLU A 320 4.73 5.11 -25.30
CA GLU A 320 5.15 5.53 -26.64
C GLU A 320 5.58 7.02 -26.69
N SER A 321 5.20 7.84 -25.70
CA SER A 321 5.57 9.26 -25.69
C SER A 321 7.01 9.54 -25.27
N PHE A 322 7.69 8.58 -24.61
CA PHE A 322 9.05 8.79 -24.10
C PHE A 322 9.98 7.59 -24.27
N TYR A 323 9.50 6.47 -24.80
CA TYR A 323 10.32 5.29 -25.06
C TYR A 323 10.12 4.79 -26.49
N ASP A 324 11.19 4.80 -27.28
CA ASP A 324 11.15 4.33 -28.66
C ASP A 324 11.01 2.79 -28.70
N SER A 325 9.86 2.31 -29.15
CA SER A 325 9.55 0.92 -29.50
C SER A 325 9.70 -0.12 -28.35
N PRO A 326 8.86 -0.08 -27.30
CA PRO A 326 8.78 -1.14 -26.30
C PRO A 326 8.00 -2.35 -26.81
N GLU A 327 8.55 -3.09 -27.79
CA GLU A 327 7.87 -4.18 -28.52
C GLU A 327 7.15 -5.17 -27.61
N ALA A 328 7.83 -5.65 -26.56
CA ALA A 328 7.26 -6.62 -25.62
C ALA A 328 6.03 -6.07 -24.88
N LEU A 329 6.06 -4.80 -24.48
CA LEU A 329 4.91 -4.15 -23.82
C LEU A 329 3.76 -3.96 -24.80
N ILE A 330 4.05 -3.49 -26.04
CA ILE A 330 3.04 -3.30 -27.07
C ILE A 330 2.34 -4.62 -27.38
N LEU A 331 3.09 -5.72 -27.50
CA LEU A 331 2.53 -7.05 -27.72
C LEU A 331 1.63 -7.49 -26.56
N ALA A 332 2.04 -7.29 -25.30
CA ALA A 332 1.20 -7.57 -24.14
C ALA A 332 -0.09 -6.72 -24.13
N CYS A 333 0.00 -5.43 -24.44
CA CYS A 333 -1.17 -4.55 -24.53
C CYS A 333 -2.15 -4.99 -25.64
N ILE A 334 -1.63 -5.45 -26.79
CA ILE A 334 -2.44 -6.01 -27.88
C ILE A 334 -3.12 -7.32 -27.43
N GLY A 335 -2.36 -8.19 -26.76
CA GLY A 335 -2.87 -9.43 -26.16
C GLY A 335 -4.05 -9.16 -25.25
N LEU A 336 -3.86 -8.29 -24.24
CA LEU A 336 -4.91 -7.91 -23.30
C LEU A 336 -6.14 -7.33 -24.00
N LYS A 337 -5.93 -6.41 -24.96
CA LYS A 337 -7.03 -5.80 -25.74
C LYS A 337 -7.86 -6.83 -26.50
N SER A 338 -7.23 -7.88 -27.03
CA SER A 338 -7.92 -8.95 -27.74
C SER A 338 -8.80 -9.79 -26.80
N LEU A 339 -8.30 -10.10 -25.60
CA LEU A 339 -9.03 -10.86 -24.58
C LEU A 339 -10.23 -10.07 -24.05
N LEU A 340 -10.04 -8.78 -23.74
CA LEU A 340 -11.11 -7.88 -23.30
C LEU A 340 -12.27 -7.84 -24.30
N LYS A 341 -11.98 -7.69 -25.59
CA LYS A 341 -13.00 -7.69 -26.65
C LYS A 341 -13.71 -9.03 -26.78
N ARG A 342 -12.97 -10.13 -26.65
CA ARG A 342 -13.55 -11.48 -26.72
C ARG A 342 -14.55 -11.69 -25.57
N MET A 343 -14.17 -11.36 -24.34
CA MET A 343 -15.06 -11.50 -23.19
C MET A 343 -16.29 -10.57 -23.30
N GLU A 344 -16.13 -9.34 -23.77
CA GLU A 344 -17.25 -8.42 -24.02
C GLU A 344 -18.28 -9.05 -24.97
N SER A 345 -17.82 -9.67 -26.06
CA SER A 345 -18.71 -10.37 -27.01
C SER A 345 -19.38 -11.62 -26.42
N GLU A 346 -18.70 -12.35 -25.52
CA GLU A 346 -19.29 -13.50 -24.83
C GLU A 346 -20.43 -13.07 -23.90
N LEU A 347 -20.25 -11.97 -23.17
CA LEU A 347 -21.27 -11.43 -22.27
C LEU A 347 -22.49 -10.87 -23.03
N ASP A 348 -22.30 -10.34 -24.24
CA ASP A 348 -23.41 -9.90 -25.10
C ASP A 348 -24.24 -11.09 -25.62
N CYS A 349 -23.60 -12.20 -25.99
CA CYS A 349 -24.28 -13.42 -26.45
C CYS A 349 -25.08 -14.10 -25.32
N SER A 350 -24.53 -14.19 -24.10
CA SER A 350 -25.23 -14.81 -22.97
C SER A 350 -26.54 -14.11 -22.60
N ASN A 351 -26.57 -12.77 -22.69
CA ASN A 351 -27.78 -11.98 -22.43
C ASN A 351 -28.91 -12.27 -23.44
N VAL A 352 -28.57 -12.53 -24.71
CA VAL A 352 -29.55 -12.86 -25.75
C VAL A 352 -30.13 -14.25 -25.53
N SER A 353 -29.27 -15.24 -25.26
CA SER A 353 -29.71 -16.62 -24.99
C SER A 353 -30.59 -16.73 -23.73
N GLU A 354 -30.28 -15.97 -22.68
CA GLU A 354 -31.09 -15.95 -21.45
C GLU A 354 -32.48 -15.30 -21.67
N LEU A 355 -32.53 -14.24 -22.49
CA LEU A 355 -33.78 -13.59 -22.88
C LEU A 355 -34.65 -14.53 -23.75
N GLU A 356 -34.04 -15.24 -24.70
CA GLU A 356 -34.71 -16.21 -25.58
C GLU A 356 -35.24 -17.41 -24.79
N ALA A 357 -34.47 -17.94 -23.83
CA ALA A 357 -34.92 -19.02 -22.95
C ALA A 357 -36.11 -18.59 -22.07
N LYS A 358 -36.09 -17.37 -21.52
CA LYS A 358 -37.22 -16.80 -20.78
C LYS A 358 -38.47 -16.63 -21.66
N LEU A 359 -38.32 -16.22 -22.92
CA LEU A 359 -39.42 -16.09 -23.89
C LEU A 359 -40.01 -17.44 -24.32
N GLN A 360 -39.19 -18.48 -24.48
CA GLN A 360 -39.66 -19.83 -24.80
C GLN A 360 -40.42 -20.47 -23.62
N ASN A 361 -39.96 -20.29 -22.38
CA ASN A 361 -40.65 -20.83 -21.20
C ASN A 361 -42.04 -20.20 -20.95
N VAL A 362 -42.23 -18.93 -21.31
CA VAL A 362 -43.54 -18.26 -21.29
C VAL A 362 -44.48 -18.81 -22.38
N SER A 363 -43.94 -19.26 -23.50
CA SER A 363 -44.73 -19.79 -24.63
C SER A 363 -45.20 -21.24 -24.43
N VAL A 364 -44.56 -22.00 -23.53
CA VAL A 364 -44.93 -23.40 -23.19
C VAL A 364 -45.89 -23.48 -22.00
N SER A 365 -46.13 -22.35 -21.30
CA SER A 365 -46.96 -22.29 -20.09
C SER A 365 -48.40 -21.79 -20.34
N ASN A 366 -48.87 -21.74 -21.61
CA ASN A 366 -50.23 -21.30 -21.98
C ASN A 366 -51.09 -22.43 -22.54
#